data_AF-A0A1E1WIB5-F1
#
_entry.id   AF-A0A1E1WIB5-F1
#
_cell.length_a   1.000
_cell.length_b   1.000
_cell.length_c   1.000
_cell.angle_alpha   90.00
_cell.angle_beta   90.00
_cell.angle_gamma   90.00
#
_symmetry.space_group_name_H-M   'P 1'
#
loop_
_entity.id
_entity.type
_entity.pdbx_description
1 polymer ?
#
loop_
_entity_poly.entity_id
_entity_poly.type
_entity_poly.pdbx_seq_one_letter_code
_entity_poly.pdbx_strand_id
1 'polypeptide(L)'
;MNQDIMHCLSVDQWAGLKEVFRNDWPRGITGYYAVDTLSKWMNLGLNYGFKVLNPFGKPENGMIAVIKDETEFIEMLIECPQDDTSKLEEALKRTQLIDWSREIVVLFPPRHVVEGVKRIAGDIKMEVQWIHPLKLYILSKESPLYDVWYVSHNCIG
;
A
#
# COMPACT_ATOMS: atom_id res chain seq x y z
N MET A 1 -15.80 6.74 -25.37
CA MET A 1 -14.79 5.90 -24.70
C MET A 1 -15.12 5.91 -23.22
N ASN A 2 -15.45 4.76 -22.64
CA ASN A 2 -15.70 4.67 -21.19
C ASN A 2 -14.34 4.73 -20.49
N GLN A 3 -14.11 5.76 -19.68
CA GLN A 3 -12.93 5.87 -18.84
C GLN A 3 -12.99 4.77 -17.76
N ASP A 4 -11.89 4.06 -17.54
CA ASP A 4 -11.81 3.04 -16.48
C ASP A 4 -12.10 3.70 -15.12
N ILE A 5 -12.81 3.01 -14.24
CA ILE A 5 -13.12 3.55 -12.91
C ILE A 5 -11.88 3.60 -12.01
N MET A 6 -10.83 2.87 -12.37
CA MET A 6 -9.51 2.97 -11.78
C MET A 6 -8.68 4.01 -12.53
N HIS A 7 -8.17 5.02 -11.84
CA HIS A 7 -7.42 6.10 -12.48
C HIS A 7 -5.92 5.96 -12.18
N CYS A 8 -5.08 5.99 -13.21
CA CYS A 8 -3.64 6.08 -13.03
C CYS A 8 -3.25 7.52 -12.66
N LEU A 9 -2.53 7.69 -11.55
CA LEU A 9 -2.10 8.99 -11.07
C LEU A 9 -0.75 9.40 -11.66
N SER A 10 -0.60 10.69 -12.00
CA SER A 10 0.70 11.29 -12.21
C SER A 10 1.45 11.47 -10.88
N VAL A 11 2.77 11.61 -10.94
CA VAL A 11 3.62 11.76 -9.74
C VAL A 11 3.19 12.97 -8.89
N ASP A 12 2.78 14.07 -9.51
CA ASP A 12 2.33 15.28 -8.79
C ASP A 12 1.07 15.02 -7.94
N GLN A 13 0.22 14.07 -8.36
CA GLN A 13 -0.99 13.71 -7.65
C GLN A 13 -0.72 12.81 -6.43
N TRP A 14 0.47 12.23 -6.31
CA TRP A 14 0.83 11.36 -5.19
C TRP A 14 0.94 12.12 -3.87
N ALA A 15 1.16 13.44 -3.91
CA ALA A 15 1.13 14.28 -2.72
C ALA A 15 -0.23 14.20 -1.99
N GLY A 16 -1.34 14.19 -2.74
CA GLY A 16 -2.68 14.05 -2.16
C GLY A 16 -2.90 12.71 -1.48
N LEU A 17 -2.37 11.61 -2.05
CA LEU A 17 -2.40 10.29 -1.41
C LEU A 17 -1.64 10.31 -0.08
N LYS A 18 -0.42 10.88 -0.07
CA LYS A 18 0.37 11.00 1.16
C LYS A 18 -0.38 11.76 2.25
N GLU A 19 -1.08 12.83 1.90
CA GLU A 19 -1.84 13.61 2.88
C GLU A 19 -2.99 12.79 3.49
N VAL A 20 -3.76 12.07 2.66
CA VAL A 20 -4.85 11.21 3.15
C VAL A 20 -4.32 10.13 4.09
N PHE A 21 -3.26 9.42 3.72
CA PHE A 21 -2.67 8.39 4.58
C PHE A 21 -2.02 8.96 5.85
N ARG A 22 -1.48 10.18 5.79
CA ARG A 22 -0.95 10.87 6.97
C ARG A 22 -2.04 11.22 7.98
N ASN A 23 -3.20 11.64 7.50
CA ASN A 23 -4.34 12.00 8.35
C ASN A 23 -4.94 10.78 9.08
N ASP A 24 -4.64 9.58 8.60
CA ASP A 24 -5.09 8.31 9.16
C ASP A 24 -4.03 7.61 10.04
N TRP A 25 -3.10 8.38 10.62
CA TRP A 25 -2.09 7.82 11.51
C TRP A 25 -2.69 7.22 12.80
N PRO A 26 -2.19 6.04 13.25
CA PRO A 26 -1.04 5.29 12.73
C PRO A 26 -1.37 4.29 11.61
N ARG A 27 -2.65 4.08 11.26
CA ARG A 27 -3.08 3.06 10.29
C ARG A 27 -2.53 3.33 8.90
N GLY A 28 -2.54 4.58 8.44
CA GLY A 28 -2.03 4.96 7.12
C GLY A 28 -0.50 5.03 7.00
N ILE A 29 0.28 4.60 8.01
CA ILE A 29 1.75 4.65 7.96
C ILE A 29 2.32 3.89 6.75
N THR A 30 1.81 2.69 6.48
CA THR A 30 2.30 1.85 5.36
C THR A 30 2.00 2.49 4.02
N GLY A 31 0.77 2.94 3.78
CA GLY A 31 0.39 3.68 2.58
C GLY A 31 1.18 4.98 2.40
N TYR A 32 1.39 5.74 3.47
CA TYR A 32 2.22 6.96 3.43
C TYR A 32 3.64 6.66 2.96
N TYR A 33 4.31 5.68 3.59
CA TYR A 33 5.70 5.37 3.27
C TYR A 33 5.86 4.62 1.94
N ALA A 34 4.86 3.85 1.50
CA ALA A 34 4.82 3.29 0.16
C ALA A 34 4.90 4.40 -0.90
N VAL A 35 4.02 5.39 -0.82
CA VAL A 35 4.03 6.52 -1.75
C VAL A 35 5.31 7.36 -1.62
N ASP A 36 5.74 7.64 -0.40
CA ASP A 36 6.98 8.41 -0.16
C ASP A 36 8.23 7.73 -0.76
N THR A 37 8.31 6.41 -0.65
CA THR A 37 9.42 5.61 -1.19
C THR A 37 9.38 5.60 -2.72
N LEU A 38 8.21 5.35 -3.32
CA LEU A 38 8.05 5.40 -4.77
C LEU A 38 8.37 6.79 -5.32
N SER A 39 7.92 7.88 -4.67
CA SER A 39 8.26 9.25 -5.06
C SER A 39 9.78 9.49 -5.06
N LYS A 40 10.48 9.01 -4.03
CA LYS A 40 11.94 9.12 -3.93
C LYS A 40 12.63 8.37 -5.06
N TRP A 41 12.20 7.15 -5.37
CA TRP A 41 12.75 6.36 -6.47
C TRP A 41 12.55 7.04 -7.83
N MET A 42 11.34 7.57 -8.09
CA MET A 42 11.07 8.33 -9.31
C MET A 42 11.99 9.55 -9.45
N ASN A 43 12.23 10.28 -8.35
CA ASN A 43 13.14 11.44 -8.35
C ASN A 43 14.60 11.06 -8.57
N LEU A 44 14.98 9.82 -8.27
CA LEU A 44 16.31 9.26 -8.56
C LEU A 44 16.41 8.68 -9.97
N GLY A 45 15.35 8.75 -10.78
CA GLY A 45 15.31 8.16 -12.13
C GLY A 45 15.05 6.65 -12.15
N LEU A 46 14.72 6.05 -11.01
CA LEU A 46 14.41 4.63 -10.87
C LEU A 46 12.92 4.39 -11.21
N ASN A 47 12.59 4.43 -12.50
CA ASN A 47 11.22 4.26 -12.99
C ASN A 47 11.01 2.83 -13.53
N TYR A 48 10.97 1.84 -12.64
CA TYR A 48 10.73 0.42 -12.94
C TYR A 48 9.27 0.15 -13.37
N GLY A 49 8.70 0.99 -14.22
CA GLY A 49 7.34 0.83 -14.74
C GLY A 49 6.23 0.96 -13.68
N PHE A 50 6.53 1.59 -12.53
CA PHE A 50 5.59 1.76 -11.43
C PHE A 50 4.31 2.47 -11.89
N LYS A 51 3.15 1.96 -11.48
CA LYS A 51 1.87 2.64 -11.65
C LYS A 51 1.18 2.77 -10.31
N VAL A 52 0.79 3.99 -9.94
CA VAL A 52 -0.08 4.22 -8.79
C VAL A 52 -1.48 4.48 -9.30
N LEU A 53 -2.41 3.62 -8.91
CA LEU A 53 -3.79 3.63 -9.31
C LEU A 53 -4.67 4.05 -8.14
N ASN A 54 -5.79 4.70 -8.45
CA ASN A 54 -6.69 5.26 -7.45
C ASN A 54 -8.16 4.98 -7.83
N PRO A 55 -8.95 4.30 -6.98
CA PRO A 55 -10.36 4.03 -7.25
C PRO A 55 -11.17 5.32 -7.42
N PHE A 56 -11.84 5.45 -8.55
CA PHE A 56 -12.64 6.63 -8.95
C PHE A 56 -11.84 7.94 -8.99
N GLY A 57 -10.51 7.87 -9.03
CA GLY A 57 -9.62 9.04 -8.98
C GLY A 57 -9.66 9.78 -7.64
N LYS A 58 -10.02 9.09 -6.55
CA LYS A 58 -10.34 9.67 -5.25
C LYS A 58 -9.45 9.07 -4.15
N PRO A 59 -8.41 9.78 -3.67
CA PRO A 59 -7.47 9.30 -2.65
C PRO A 59 -8.10 8.66 -1.41
N GLU A 60 -9.29 9.11 -1.01
CA GLU A 60 -10.05 8.56 0.11
C GLU A 60 -10.48 7.10 -0.09
N ASN A 61 -10.56 6.62 -1.34
CA ASN A 61 -10.93 5.24 -1.66
C ASN A 61 -9.74 4.29 -1.69
N GLY A 62 -8.53 4.78 -1.39
CA GLY A 62 -7.31 3.98 -1.35
C GLY A 62 -6.41 4.10 -2.58
N MET A 63 -5.39 3.25 -2.63
CA MET A 63 -4.45 3.17 -3.74
C MET A 63 -4.06 1.73 -4.05
N ILE A 64 -3.65 1.51 -5.29
CA ILE A 64 -2.98 0.31 -5.74
C ILE A 64 -1.69 0.74 -6.42
N ALA A 65 -0.53 0.53 -5.79
CA ALA A 65 0.75 0.66 -6.48
C ALA A 65 1.10 -0.68 -7.13
N VAL A 66 1.07 -0.72 -8.45
CA VAL A 66 1.48 -1.86 -9.26
C VAL A 66 2.97 -1.73 -9.55
N ILE A 67 3.73 -2.69 -9.07
CA ILE A 67 5.16 -2.83 -9.30
C ILE A 67 5.32 -3.96 -10.31
N LYS A 68 5.69 -3.60 -11.54
CA LYS A 68 5.97 -4.58 -12.59
C LYS A 68 7.48 -4.76 -12.67
N ASP A 69 7.95 -5.89 -12.21
CA ASP A 69 9.24 -6.41 -12.64
C ASP A 69 9.03 -7.23 -13.92
N GLU A 70 10.09 -7.46 -14.71
CA GLU A 70 10.07 -8.34 -15.89
C GLU A 70 9.83 -9.82 -15.53
N THR A 71 9.62 -10.11 -14.24
CA THR A 71 9.35 -11.42 -13.66
C THR A 71 7.92 -11.91 -13.96
N GLU A 72 7.68 -13.19 -13.64
CA GLU A 72 6.45 -13.90 -13.98
C GLU A 72 5.21 -13.42 -13.19
N PHE A 73 5.37 -12.74 -12.06
CA PHE A 73 4.28 -12.25 -11.19
C PHE A 73 4.19 -10.71 -11.12
N ILE A 74 3.04 -10.19 -10.70
CA ILE A 74 2.81 -8.77 -10.46
C ILE A 74 2.83 -8.52 -8.94
N GLU A 75 3.66 -7.58 -8.49
CA GLU A 75 3.62 -7.12 -7.11
C GLU A 75 2.71 -5.91 -6.94
N MET A 76 1.93 -5.90 -5.87
CA MET A 76 1.00 -4.80 -5.58
C MET A 76 1.07 -4.38 -4.12
N LEU A 77 1.11 -3.07 -3.87
CA LEU A 77 0.77 -2.49 -2.58
C LEU A 77 -0.66 -1.97 -2.67
N ILE A 78 -1.57 -2.55 -1.88
CA ILE A 78 -2.97 -2.14 -1.82
C ILE A 78 -3.25 -1.56 -0.44
N GLU A 79 -3.64 -0.30 -0.41
CA GLU A 79 -3.79 0.48 0.82
C GLU A 79 -5.11 1.25 0.80
N CYS A 80 -5.87 1.21 1.90
CA CYS A 80 -7.14 1.91 2.02
C CYS A 80 -7.18 2.67 3.35
N PRO A 81 -7.34 4.01 3.33
CA PRO A 81 -7.34 4.82 4.55
C PRO A 81 -8.66 4.70 5.34
N GLN A 82 -9.66 4.01 4.80
CA GLN A 82 -10.95 3.76 5.43
C GLN A 82 -11.18 2.26 5.64
N ASP A 83 -11.90 1.89 6.71
CA ASP A 83 -12.28 0.49 6.96
C ASP A 83 -13.29 -0.04 5.94
N ASP A 84 -14.13 0.84 5.38
CA ASP A 84 -15.01 0.51 4.27
C ASP A 84 -14.21 0.42 2.96
N THR A 85 -14.03 -0.82 2.48
CA THR A 85 -13.33 -1.12 1.24
C THR A 85 -14.25 -1.24 0.03
N SER A 86 -15.55 -0.92 0.14
CA SER A 86 -16.54 -1.14 -0.92
C SER A 86 -16.16 -0.49 -2.25
N LYS A 87 -15.61 0.73 -2.23
CA LYS A 87 -15.16 1.45 -3.44
C LYS A 87 -13.87 0.88 -4.02
N LEU A 88 -12.94 0.46 -3.17
CA LEU A 88 -11.74 -0.25 -3.60
C LEU A 88 -12.13 -1.57 -4.28
N GLU A 89 -13.00 -2.36 -3.64
CA GLU A 89 -13.52 -3.64 -4.16
C GLU A 89 -14.24 -3.46 -5.49
N GLU A 90 -15.16 -2.48 -5.59
CA GLU A 90 -15.87 -2.17 -6.83
C GLU A 90 -14.90 -1.86 -7.97
N ALA A 91 -13.86 -1.07 -7.67
CA ALA A 91 -12.88 -0.64 -8.64
C ALA A 91 -11.95 -1.77 -9.10
N LEU A 92 -11.48 -2.62 -8.18
CA LEU A 92 -10.69 -3.81 -8.52
C LEU A 92 -11.46 -4.80 -9.40
N LYS A 93 -12.76 -4.99 -9.16
CA LYS A 93 -13.58 -5.92 -9.95
C LYS A 93 -13.80 -5.50 -11.40
N ARG A 94 -13.84 -4.20 -11.66
CA ARG A 94 -14.25 -3.66 -12.97
C ARG A 94 -13.08 -3.10 -13.77
N THR A 95 -11.92 -2.91 -13.14
CA THR A 95 -10.77 -2.33 -13.84
C THR A 95 -10.21 -3.29 -14.88
N GLN A 96 -9.76 -2.70 -15.99
CA GLN A 96 -9.01 -3.36 -17.07
C GLN A 96 -7.53 -2.96 -17.03
N LEU A 97 -7.11 -2.14 -16.05
CA LEU A 97 -5.72 -1.69 -15.90
C LEU A 97 -4.82 -2.75 -15.23
N ILE A 98 -5.42 -3.74 -14.58
CA ILE A 98 -4.74 -4.84 -13.91
C ILE A 98 -4.98 -6.12 -14.72
N ASP A 99 -3.90 -6.83 -15.02
CA ASP A 99 -3.96 -8.14 -15.66
C ASP A 99 -4.11 -9.23 -14.61
N TRP A 100 -5.36 -9.59 -14.33
CA TRP A 100 -5.73 -10.63 -13.36
C TRP A 100 -5.39 -12.05 -13.82
N SER A 101 -4.93 -12.25 -15.05
CA SER A 101 -4.51 -13.57 -15.54
C SER A 101 -3.13 -13.99 -15.05
N ARG A 102 -2.35 -13.05 -14.50
CA ARG A 102 -1.02 -13.28 -13.95
C ARG A 102 -1.09 -13.59 -12.47
N GLU A 103 -0.06 -14.26 -11.95
CA GLU A 103 0.13 -14.39 -10.51
C GLU A 103 0.33 -12.99 -9.89
N ILE A 104 -0.33 -12.76 -8.76
CA ILE A 104 -0.30 -11.48 -8.04
C ILE A 104 0.15 -11.73 -6.61
N VAL A 105 1.13 -10.94 -6.18
CA VAL A 105 1.57 -10.85 -4.79
C VAL A 105 1.15 -9.50 -4.23
N VAL A 106 0.25 -9.52 -3.25
CA VAL A 106 -0.13 -8.31 -2.51
C VAL A 106 0.80 -8.16 -1.30
N LEU A 107 1.63 -7.13 -1.32
CA LEU A 107 2.66 -6.86 -0.32
C LEU A 107 2.09 -6.07 0.86
N PHE A 108 2.31 -6.58 2.06
CA PHE A 108 2.01 -5.92 3.34
C PHE A 108 0.60 -5.29 3.49
N PRO A 109 -0.49 -5.88 2.96
CA PRO A 109 -1.81 -5.24 3.01
C PRO A 109 -2.34 -5.12 4.45
N PRO A 110 -2.99 -4.00 4.80
CA PRO A 110 -3.77 -3.92 6.03
C PRO A 110 -4.86 -4.99 6.11
N ARG A 111 -5.25 -5.38 7.32
CA ARG A 111 -6.21 -6.48 7.52
C ARG A 111 -7.55 -6.26 6.81
N HIS A 112 -8.10 -5.05 6.85
CA HIS A 112 -9.38 -4.75 6.18
C HIS A 112 -9.26 -4.87 4.66
N VAL A 113 -8.11 -4.51 4.10
CA VAL A 113 -7.80 -4.71 2.68
C VAL A 113 -7.70 -6.20 2.34
N VAL A 114 -7.04 -7.02 3.16
CA VAL A 114 -7.00 -8.48 2.97
C VAL A 114 -8.41 -9.07 2.90
N GLU A 115 -9.28 -8.69 3.84
CA GLU A 115 -10.66 -9.17 3.85
C GLU A 115 -11.46 -8.67 2.64
N GLY A 116 -11.22 -7.44 2.17
CA GLY A 116 -11.79 -6.91 0.93
C GLY A 116 -11.35 -7.70 -0.31
N VAL A 117 -10.06 -7.96 -0.45
CA VAL A 117 -9.50 -8.75 -1.56
C VAL A 117 -10.07 -10.17 -1.56
N LYS A 118 -10.17 -10.83 -0.40
CA LYS A 118 -10.81 -12.15 -0.29
C LYS A 118 -12.25 -12.15 -0.79
N ARG A 119 -13.04 -11.11 -0.47
CA ARG A 119 -14.45 -11.01 -0.91
C ARG A 119 -14.59 -10.95 -2.42
N ILE A 120 -13.65 -10.31 -3.11
CA ILE A 120 -13.72 -10.12 -4.57
C ILE A 120 -12.92 -11.15 -5.37
N ALA A 121 -12.10 -11.99 -4.74
CA ALA A 121 -11.19 -12.90 -5.44
C ALA A 121 -11.90 -13.73 -6.52
N GLY A 122 -13.06 -14.32 -6.19
CA GLY A 122 -13.87 -15.06 -7.16
C GLY A 122 -14.42 -14.19 -8.30
N ASP A 123 -14.80 -12.94 -8.02
CA ASP A 123 -15.30 -12.00 -9.03
C ASP A 123 -14.22 -11.63 -10.06
N ILE A 124 -12.96 -11.54 -9.63
CA ILE A 124 -11.79 -11.29 -10.51
C ILE A 124 -11.16 -12.59 -11.04
N LYS A 125 -11.81 -13.75 -10.85
CA LYS A 125 -11.36 -15.08 -11.28
C LYS A 125 -9.97 -15.47 -10.74
N MET A 126 -9.67 -15.03 -9.52
CA MET A 126 -8.46 -15.41 -8.80
C MET A 126 -8.78 -16.27 -7.58
N GLU A 127 -7.78 -17.04 -7.15
CA GLU A 127 -7.83 -17.82 -5.92
C GLU A 127 -6.69 -17.37 -5.00
N VAL A 128 -7.01 -17.15 -3.72
CA VAL A 128 -6.01 -16.78 -2.72
C VAL A 128 -5.32 -18.06 -2.24
N GLN A 129 -4.08 -18.28 -2.69
CA GLN A 129 -3.29 -19.47 -2.34
C GLN A 129 -2.70 -19.38 -0.93
N TRP A 130 -2.06 -18.27 -0.58
CA TRP A 130 -1.35 -18.10 0.68
C TRP A 130 -1.60 -16.73 1.31
N ILE A 131 -1.68 -16.71 2.64
CA ILE A 131 -1.73 -15.49 3.44
C ILE A 131 -0.71 -15.65 4.56
N HIS A 132 0.34 -14.84 4.51
CA HIS A 132 1.34 -14.80 5.57
C HIS A 132 0.99 -13.70 6.56
N PRO A 133 0.70 -14.03 7.84
CA PRO A 133 0.46 -13.01 8.85
C PRO A 133 1.77 -12.27 9.16
N LEU A 134 1.72 -10.94 9.12
CA LEU A 134 2.87 -10.09 9.39
C LEU A 134 2.61 -9.24 10.63
N LYS A 135 3.67 -8.98 11.41
CA LYS A 135 3.64 -8.02 12.52
C LYS A 135 4.41 -6.78 12.09
N LEU A 136 3.71 -5.65 12.05
CA LEU A 136 4.31 -4.36 11.79
C LEU A 136 4.79 -3.75 13.12
N TYR A 137 6.07 -3.39 13.18
CA TYR A 137 6.66 -2.65 14.28
C TYR A 137 6.95 -1.24 13.80
N ILE A 138 6.50 -0.25 14.56
CA ILE A 138 6.62 1.17 14.20
C ILE A 138 7.42 1.84 15.31
N LEU A 139 8.55 2.43 14.93
CA LEU A 139 9.39 3.22 15.83
C LEU A 139 9.24 4.69 15.45
N SER A 140 8.96 5.55 16.44
CA SER A 140 8.97 6.99 16.21
C SER A 140 10.37 7.46 15.84
N LYS A 141 10.48 8.41 14.92
CA LYS A 141 11.76 9.08 14.61
C LYS A 141 12.33 9.87 15.79
N GLU A 142 11.49 10.17 16.77
CA GLU A 142 11.87 10.85 18.02
C GLU A 142 12.29 9.86 19.11
N SER A 143 12.17 8.55 18.86
CA SER A 143 12.58 7.54 19.83
C SER A 143 14.10 7.63 20.02
N PRO A 144 14.61 7.56 21.27
CA PRO A 144 16.04 7.51 21.50
C PRO A 144 16.65 6.27 20.82
N LEU A 145 17.87 6.41 20.30
CA LEU A 145 18.58 5.34 19.58
C LEU A 145 18.91 4.13 20.48
N TYR A 146 18.85 4.30 21.79
CA TYR A 146 19.18 3.30 22.79
C TYR A 146 18.27 3.46 24.02
N ASP A 147 17.84 2.34 24.59
CA ASP A 147 17.17 2.30 25.90
C ASP A 147 18.22 2.58 26.99
N VAL A 148 18.46 3.86 27.33
CA VAL A 148 19.28 4.19 28.49
C VAL A 148 18.48 3.94 29.77
N TRP A 149 18.49 2.70 30.23
CA TRP A 149 18.26 2.40 31.64
C TRP A 149 19.52 2.82 32.41
N TYR A 150 19.50 4.02 32.98
CA TYR A 150 20.51 4.41 33.98
C TYR A 150 20.36 3.46 35.17
N VAL A 151 21.18 2.41 35.21
CA VAL A 151 21.34 1.63 36.43
C VAL A 151 22.46 2.30 37.23
N SER A 152 22.09 3.16 38.16
CA SER A 152 23.02 3.67 39.16
C SER A 152 23.40 2.54 40.12
N HIS A 153 24.30 1.65 39.69
CA HIS A 153 25.06 0.80 40.62
C HIS A 153 26.36 1.53 40.96
N ASN A 154 26.28 2.52 41.84
CA ASN A 154 27.44 2.87 42.65
C ASN A 154 27.64 1.76 43.68
N CYS A 155 28.37 0.72 43.30
CA CYS A 155 29.00 -0.22 44.21
C CYS A 155 30.49 -0.27 43.91
N ILE A 156 31.25 0.69 44.45
CA ILE A 156 32.69 0.63 44.74
C ILE A 156 32.89 1.66 45.86
N GLY A 157 33.38 1.37 47.07
CA GLY A 157 33.83 0.16 47.75
C GLY A 157 34.10 0.54 49.21
#